data_AF-A0AAE2XSS9-F1
#
_entry.id   AF-A0AAE2XSS9-F1
#
_cell.length_a   1.000
_cell.length_b   1.000
_cell.length_c   1.000
_cell.angle_alpha   90.00
_cell.angle_beta   90.00
_cell.angle_gamma   90.00
#
_symmetry.space_group_name_H-M   'P 1'
#
loop_
_entity.id
_entity.type
_entity.pdbx_description
1 polymer ?
#
loop_
_entity_poly.entity_id
_entity_poly.type
_entity_poly.pdbx_seq_one_letter_code
_entity_poly.pdbx_strand_id
1 'polypeptide(L)'
;MFYNSFPEKNIFLLGEEEAKLVKEAYKFFIKNNVEEALSVYASALLKRYVEAAGLPKEREAAYVAAIYLASRHPFSFPNPVSKEEFAEKFGLKASSLEWYSESISETLSIIKIYDYNRFPYYIDPESVIGAVIRSVVKSTVEEVGVRVVLGIEVMSEENIVEELVERLVDRLKIVPPVFKGEMYRIIRNLMREELKRAGKKEY
;
A
#
# COMPACT_ATOMS: atom_id res chain seq x y z
N MET A 1 1.56 -25.76 -20.48
CA MET A 1 0.51 -25.74 -19.43
C MET A 1 1.15 -26.21 -18.15
N PHE A 2 1.49 -25.30 -17.23
CA PHE A 2 1.95 -25.65 -15.89
C PHE A 2 0.85 -25.28 -14.89
N TYR A 3 -0.16 -26.13 -14.76
CA TYR A 3 -0.98 -26.16 -13.55
C TYR A 3 -0.20 -26.97 -12.51
N ASN A 4 0.77 -26.33 -11.85
CA ASN A 4 1.28 -26.87 -10.60
C ASN A 4 0.21 -26.57 -9.54
N SER A 5 -0.51 -27.62 -9.16
CA SER A 5 -1.43 -27.62 -8.03
C SER A 5 -0.69 -27.15 -6.79
N PHE A 6 -0.94 -25.91 -6.38
CA PHE A 6 -0.61 -25.46 -5.04
C PHE A 6 -1.31 -26.42 -4.05
N PRO A 7 -0.61 -26.94 -3.04
CA PRO A 7 -1.22 -27.85 -2.09
C PRO A 7 -2.41 -27.16 -1.42
N GLU A 8 -3.60 -27.76 -1.56
CA GLU A 8 -4.91 -27.29 -1.04
C GLU A 8 -5.00 -27.34 0.50
N LYS A 9 -3.95 -26.91 1.21
CA LYS A 9 -4.01 -26.70 2.66
C LYS A 9 -4.15 -25.22 2.94
N ASN A 10 -5.40 -24.75 3.11
CA ASN A 10 -5.80 -23.56 3.88
C ASN A 10 -5.09 -22.22 3.55
N ILE A 11 -4.73 -21.96 2.28
CA ILE A 11 -4.24 -20.64 1.83
C ILE A 11 -5.40 -19.74 1.32
N PHE A 12 -6.61 -20.30 1.16
CA PHE A 12 -7.72 -19.71 0.40
C PHE A 12 -9.07 -19.65 1.15
N LEU A 13 -9.10 -19.59 2.48
CA LEU A 13 -10.38 -19.58 3.20
C LEU A 13 -11.02 -18.18 3.24
N LEU A 14 -11.36 -17.67 2.06
CA LEU A 14 -12.51 -16.78 1.95
C LEU A 14 -13.77 -17.62 2.19
N GLY A 15 -14.70 -17.12 2.99
CA GLY A 15 -16.05 -17.63 3.02
C GLY A 15 -16.68 -17.61 1.61
N GLU A 16 -17.69 -18.44 1.37
CA GLU A 16 -18.31 -18.55 0.03
C GLU A 16 -18.75 -17.20 -0.55
N GLU A 17 -19.33 -16.33 0.28
CA GLU A 17 -19.76 -14.98 -0.11
C GLU A 17 -18.59 -14.04 -0.42
N GLU A 18 -17.47 -14.16 0.30
CA GLU A 18 -16.28 -13.33 0.08
C GLU A 18 -15.58 -13.76 -1.21
N ALA A 19 -15.47 -15.07 -1.44
CA ALA A 19 -14.95 -15.64 -2.68
C ALA A 19 -15.83 -15.24 -3.88
N LYS A 20 -17.15 -15.23 -3.70
CA LYS A 20 -18.10 -14.77 -4.72
C LYS A 20 -17.91 -13.28 -5.02
N LEU A 21 -17.77 -12.44 -4.00
CA LEU A 21 -17.52 -11.01 -4.16
C LEU A 21 -16.23 -10.74 -4.94
N VAL A 22 -15.11 -11.40 -4.60
CA VAL A 22 -13.84 -11.21 -5.31
C VAL A 22 -13.94 -11.65 -6.77
N LYS A 23 -14.66 -12.75 -7.05
CA LYS A 23 -14.93 -13.20 -8.43
C LYS A 23 -15.82 -12.21 -9.20
N GLU A 24 -16.85 -11.65 -8.56
CA GLU A 24 -17.72 -10.62 -9.14
C GLU A 24 -16.93 -9.34 -9.44
N ALA A 25 -16.06 -8.89 -8.53
CA ALA A 25 -15.18 -7.76 -8.73
C ALA A 25 -14.24 -7.97 -9.93
N TYR A 26 -13.58 -9.13 -10.03
CA TYR A 26 -12.71 -9.44 -11.16
C TYR A 26 -13.46 -9.39 -12.50
N LYS A 27 -14.66 -9.99 -12.56
CA LYS A 27 -15.52 -9.93 -13.75
C LYS A 27 -15.91 -8.49 -14.09
N PHE A 28 -16.23 -7.68 -13.08
CA PHE A 28 -16.53 -6.25 -13.24
C PHE A 28 -15.33 -5.50 -13.82
N PHE A 29 -14.11 -5.77 -13.37
CA PHE A 29 -12.88 -5.13 -13.87
C PHE A 29 -12.64 -5.44 -15.34
N ILE A 30 -12.71 -6.72 -15.72
CA ILE A 30 -12.53 -7.15 -17.11
C ILE A 30 -13.60 -6.55 -18.03
N LYS A 31 -14.87 -6.52 -17.59
CA LYS A 31 -15.97 -5.90 -18.37
C LYS A 31 -15.73 -4.40 -18.63
N ASN A 32 -15.02 -3.72 -17.74
CA ASN A 32 -14.69 -2.30 -17.85
C ASN A 32 -13.29 -2.05 -18.46
N ASN A 33 -12.71 -3.04 -19.14
CA ASN A 33 -11.41 -2.94 -19.83
C ASN A 33 -10.24 -2.55 -18.91
N VAL A 34 -10.29 -2.98 -17.65
CA VAL A 34 -9.15 -2.85 -16.73
C VAL A 34 -8.12 -3.93 -17.07
N GLU A 35 -6.84 -3.55 -17.16
CA GLU A 35 -5.74 -4.49 -17.41
C GLU A 35 -5.74 -5.64 -16.39
N GLU A 36 -5.42 -6.86 -16.83
CA GLU A 36 -5.46 -8.06 -16.00
C GLU A 36 -4.59 -7.93 -14.75
N ALA A 37 -3.35 -7.44 -14.88
CA ALA A 37 -2.44 -7.26 -13.75
C ALA A 37 -3.04 -6.29 -12.69
N LEU A 38 -3.64 -5.19 -13.14
CA LEU A 38 -4.30 -4.22 -12.27
C LEU A 38 -5.56 -4.81 -11.64
N SER A 39 -6.32 -5.62 -12.39
CA SER A 39 -7.51 -6.32 -11.93
C SER A 39 -7.19 -7.31 -10.82
N VAL A 40 -6.13 -8.11 -10.98
CA VAL A 40 -5.66 -9.06 -9.95
C VAL A 40 -5.24 -8.31 -8.68
N TYR A 41 -4.50 -7.20 -8.82
CA TYR A 41 -4.08 -6.41 -7.66
C TYR A 41 -5.27 -5.75 -6.94
N ALA A 42 -6.22 -5.16 -7.67
CA ALA A 42 -7.46 -4.63 -7.10
C ALA A 42 -8.29 -5.71 -6.39
N SER A 43 -8.36 -6.91 -6.96
CA SER A 43 -9.01 -8.07 -6.31
C SER A 43 -8.29 -8.49 -5.03
N ALA A 44 -6.97 -8.43 -4.97
CA ALA A 44 -6.19 -8.71 -3.76
C ALA A 44 -6.42 -7.66 -2.66
N LEU A 45 -6.55 -6.37 -3.03
CA LEU A 45 -6.97 -5.30 -2.12
C LEU A 45 -8.35 -5.58 -1.53
N LEU A 46 -9.34 -5.92 -2.38
CA LEU A 46 -10.70 -6.23 -1.93
C LEU A 46 -10.75 -7.46 -1.02
N LYS A 47 -10.00 -8.52 -1.36
CA LYS A 47 -9.91 -9.72 -0.53
C LYS A 47 -9.51 -9.35 0.89
N ARG A 48 -8.38 -8.66 1.06
CA ARG A 48 -7.87 -8.28 2.39
C ARG A 48 -8.82 -7.32 3.11
N TYR A 49 -9.44 -6.40 2.37
CA TYR A 49 -10.42 -5.49 2.94
C TYR A 49 -11.62 -6.25 3.52
N VAL A 50 -12.17 -7.20 2.77
CA VAL A 50 -13.32 -8.01 3.22
C VAL A 50 -12.94 -8.92 4.39
N GLU A 51 -11.74 -9.49 4.40
CA GLU A 51 -11.24 -10.28 5.54
C GLU A 51 -11.14 -9.45 6.83
N ALA A 52 -10.83 -8.15 6.71
CA ALA A 52 -10.65 -7.26 7.86
C ALA A 52 -11.93 -6.52 8.29
N ALA A 53 -12.76 -6.08 7.33
CA ALA A 53 -13.92 -5.21 7.56
C ALA A 53 -15.27 -5.87 7.27
N GLY A 54 -15.28 -7.08 6.70
CA GLY A 54 -16.48 -7.76 6.23
C GLY A 54 -16.96 -7.26 4.85
N LEU A 55 -18.13 -7.74 4.43
CA LEU A 55 -18.67 -7.44 3.11
C LEU A 55 -19.09 -5.95 2.98
N PRO A 56 -18.72 -5.25 1.89
CA PRO A 56 -19.14 -3.89 1.63
C PRO A 56 -20.65 -3.82 1.37
N LYS A 57 -21.27 -2.73 1.85
CA LYS A 57 -22.71 -2.47 1.62
C LYS A 57 -23.01 -2.15 0.15
N GLU A 58 -22.13 -1.38 -0.49
CA GLU A 58 -22.19 -1.00 -1.90
C GLU A 58 -21.02 -1.66 -2.63
N ARG A 59 -21.25 -2.89 -3.12
CA ARG A 59 -20.21 -3.73 -3.73
C ARG A 59 -19.50 -3.02 -4.89
N GLU A 60 -20.25 -2.45 -5.84
CA GLU A 60 -19.65 -1.75 -7.00
C GLU A 60 -18.81 -0.54 -6.58
N ALA A 61 -19.23 0.21 -5.57
CA ALA A 61 -18.45 1.33 -5.05
C ALA A 61 -17.10 0.86 -4.47
N ALA A 62 -17.11 -0.24 -3.71
CA ALA A 62 -15.88 -0.87 -3.23
C ALA A 62 -14.99 -1.37 -4.39
N TYR A 63 -15.60 -1.94 -5.44
CA TYR A 63 -14.88 -2.42 -6.62
C TYR A 63 -14.13 -1.26 -7.31
N VAL A 64 -14.83 -0.17 -7.59
CA VAL A 64 -14.25 1.02 -8.23
C VAL A 64 -13.18 1.65 -7.34
N ALA A 65 -13.39 1.70 -6.02
CA ALA A 65 -12.40 2.20 -5.08
C ALA A 65 -11.12 1.35 -5.07
N ALA A 66 -11.23 0.02 -5.13
CA ALA A 66 -10.06 -0.85 -5.20
C ALA A 66 -9.25 -0.65 -6.48
N ILE A 67 -9.89 -0.48 -7.64
CA ILE A 67 -9.20 -0.14 -8.89
C ILE A 67 -8.57 1.25 -8.78
N TYR A 68 -9.28 2.22 -8.20
CA TYR A 68 -8.75 3.56 -8.02
C TYR A 68 -7.44 3.53 -7.23
N LEU A 69 -7.43 2.87 -6.07
CA LEU A 69 -6.23 2.70 -5.23
C LEU A 69 -5.11 1.98 -5.99
N ALA A 70 -5.46 0.88 -6.68
CA ALA A 70 -4.52 0.10 -7.48
C ALA A 70 -3.88 0.94 -8.61
N SER A 71 -4.68 1.76 -9.29
CA SER A 71 -4.25 2.60 -10.42
C SER A 71 -3.38 3.79 -9.99
N ARG A 72 -3.41 4.12 -8.69
CA ARG A 72 -2.66 5.22 -8.06
C ARG A 72 -1.39 4.73 -7.37
N HIS A 73 -0.80 3.67 -7.90
CA HIS A 73 0.54 3.22 -7.52
C HIS A 73 1.58 4.32 -7.80
N PRO A 74 2.65 4.53 -6.98
CA PRO A 74 3.61 5.61 -7.19
C PRO A 74 4.19 5.67 -8.62
N PHE A 75 4.49 4.52 -9.23
CA PHE A 75 4.99 4.45 -10.61
C PHE A 75 3.96 4.77 -11.70
N SER A 76 2.70 5.03 -11.37
CA SER A 76 1.75 5.59 -12.34
C SER A 76 1.86 7.10 -12.48
N PHE A 77 2.74 7.77 -11.71
CA PHE A 77 3.02 9.18 -11.90
C PHE A 77 3.57 9.47 -13.31
N PRO A 78 3.09 10.52 -14.00
CA PRO A 78 2.00 11.40 -13.60
C PRO A 78 0.61 10.80 -13.89
N ASN A 79 -0.31 10.88 -12.92
CA ASN A 79 -1.71 10.49 -13.08
C ASN A 79 -2.62 11.62 -12.57
N PRO A 80 -3.00 12.59 -13.43
CA PRO A 80 -3.72 13.80 -13.03
C PRO A 80 -5.24 13.63 -12.95
N VAL A 81 -5.78 12.42 -13.14
CA VAL A 81 -7.23 12.19 -13.09
C VAL A 81 -7.74 12.60 -11.71
N SER A 82 -8.90 13.24 -11.59
CA SER A 82 -9.49 13.52 -10.27
C SER A 82 -10.28 12.31 -9.73
N LYS A 83 -10.73 12.33 -8.47
CA LYS A 83 -11.65 11.28 -7.98
C LYS A 83 -13.00 11.40 -8.67
N GLU A 84 -13.44 12.61 -8.97
CA GLU A 84 -14.67 12.93 -9.67
C GLU A 84 -14.67 12.34 -11.09
N GLU A 85 -13.64 12.64 -11.87
CA GLU A 85 -13.46 12.11 -13.23
C GLU A 85 -13.31 10.58 -13.22
N PHE A 86 -12.65 10.02 -12.21
CA PHE A 86 -12.51 8.58 -12.09
C PHE A 86 -13.87 7.92 -11.79
N ALA A 87 -14.64 8.47 -10.84
CA ALA A 87 -15.94 7.93 -10.47
C ALA A 87 -16.96 8.01 -11.63
N GLU A 88 -16.93 9.11 -12.40
CA GLU A 88 -17.79 9.32 -13.55
C GLU A 88 -17.63 8.22 -14.62
N LYS A 89 -16.40 7.74 -14.86
CA LYS A 89 -16.12 6.63 -15.81
C LYS A 89 -16.86 5.34 -15.48
N PHE A 90 -17.24 5.15 -14.21
CA PHE A 90 -17.96 3.98 -13.72
C PHE A 90 -19.42 4.30 -13.35
N GLY A 91 -19.92 5.50 -13.65
CA GLY A 91 -21.27 5.92 -13.27
C GLY A 91 -21.49 6.00 -11.76
N LEU A 92 -20.41 6.21 -10.98
CA LEU A 92 -20.42 6.23 -9.52
C LEU A 92 -20.43 7.67 -8.98
N LYS A 93 -21.07 7.89 -7.82
CA LYS A 93 -20.94 9.15 -7.09
C LYS A 93 -19.52 9.30 -6.53
N ALA A 94 -18.91 10.47 -6.74
CA ALA A 94 -17.57 10.77 -6.19
C ALA A 94 -17.48 10.56 -4.68
N SER A 95 -18.55 10.86 -3.92
CA SER A 95 -18.62 10.63 -2.48
C SER A 95 -18.54 9.15 -2.09
N SER A 96 -19.11 8.25 -2.90
CA SER A 96 -19.02 6.79 -2.66
C SER A 96 -17.60 6.29 -2.94
N LEU A 97 -16.96 6.81 -4.01
CA LEU A 97 -15.56 6.52 -4.28
C LEU A 97 -14.67 7.01 -3.13
N GLU A 98 -14.85 8.26 -2.68
CA GLU A 98 -14.11 8.85 -1.57
C GLU A 98 -14.20 7.93 -0.35
N TRP A 99 -15.42 7.64 0.09
CA TRP A 99 -15.67 6.86 1.30
C TRP A 99 -15.01 5.46 1.25
N TYR A 100 -15.20 4.70 0.16
CA TYR A 100 -14.59 3.37 0.06
C TYR A 100 -13.08 3.44 -0.14
N SER A 101 -12.55 4.45 -0.86
CA SER A 101 -11.11 4.61 -1.03
C SER A 101 -10.41 4.88 0.29
N GLU A 102 -10.98 5.74 1.14
CA GLU A 102 -10.45 6.01 2.48
C GLU A 102 -10.67 4.79 3.40
N SER A 103 -11.85 4.18 3.40
CA SER A 103 -12.13 3.00 4.24
C SER A 103 -11.18 1.83 3.93
N ILE A 104 -10.94 1.52 2.65
CA ILE A 104 -9.97 0.48 2.26
C ILE A 104 -8.56 0.90 2.66
N SER A 105 -8.18 2.16 2.39
CA SER A 105 -6.85 2.67 2.72
C SER A 105 -6.56 2.60 4.22
N GLU A 106 -7.49 3.01 5.07
CA GLU A 106 -7.35 2.98 6.53
C GLU A 106 -7.32 1.55 7.06
N THR A 107 -8.27 0.71 6.63
CA THR A 107 -8.39 -0.69 7.07
C THR A 107 -7.11 -1.47 6.78
N LEU A 108 -6.51 -1.26 5.61
CA LEU A 108 -5.31 -1.96 5.17
C LEU A 108 -4.01 -1.19 5.50
N SER A 109 -4.11 -0.07 6.23
CA SER A 109 -2.97 0.79 6.56
C SER A 109 -2.15 1.22 5.34
N ILE A 110 -2.82 1.44 4.20
CA ILE A 110 -2.20 1.88 2.96
C ILE A 110 -1.60 3.27 3.16
N ILE A 111 -0.32 3.39 2.79
CA ILE A 111 0.42 4.63 2.96
C ILE A 111 0.06 5.57 1.80
N LYS A 112 -0.56 6.70 2.13
CA LYS A 112 -0.87 7.76 1.17
C LYS A 112 0.29 8.77 1.06
N ILE A 113 0.71 9.04 -0.17
CA ILE A 113 1.67 10.08 -0.56
C ILE A 113 1.03 11.01 -1.58
N TYR A 114 1.59 12.20 -1.75
CA TYR A 114 1.08 13.22 -2.65
C TYR A 114 2.17 13.70 -3.62
N ASP A 115 1.77 13.99 -4.85
CA ASP A 115 2.63 14.73 -5.77
C ASP A 115 2.56 16.26 -5.52
N TYR A 116 3.25 17.03 -6.35
CA TYR A 116 3.29 18.50 -6.26
C TYR A 116 1.91 19.16 -6.42
N ASN A 117 0.98 18.51 -7.12
CA ASN A 117 -0.39 19.00 -7.34
C ASN A 117 -1.38 18.44 -6.30
N ARG A 118 -0.89 17.76 -5.27
CA ARG A 118 -1.69 17.13 -4.22
C ARG A 118 -2.60 15.99 -4.71
N PHE A 119 -2.28 15.36 -5.85
CA PHE A 119 -2.93 14.11 -6.21
C PHE A 119 -2.40 12.97 -5.33
N PRO A 120 -3.28 12.12 -4.77
CA PRO A 120 -2.86 11.04 -3.89
C PRO A 120 -2.37 9.82 -4.69
N TYR A 121 -1.31 9.20 -4.17
CA TYR A 121 -0.78 7.91 -4.57
C TYR A 121 -0.65 7.00 -3.35
N TYR A 122 -0.64 5.68 -3.58
CA TYR A 122 -0.85 4.69 -2.54
C TYR A 122 0.24 3.62 -2.58
N ILE A 123 0.97 3.49 -1.48
CA ILE A 123 1.90 2.39 -1.24
C ILE A 123 1.21 1.40 -0.32
N ASP A 124 0.85 0.25 -0.87
CA ASP A 124 0.37 -0.88 -0.08
C ASP A 124 1.53 -1.44 0.75
N PRO A 125 1.39 -1.51 2.09
CA PRO A 125 2.37 -2.10 2.97
C PRO A 125 2.79 -3.50 2.51
N GLU A 126 1.87 -4.36 2.09
CA GLU A 126 2.20 -5.74 1.72
C GLU A 126 2.73 -5.90 0.29
N SER A 127 2.78 -4.79 -0.48
CA SER A 127 3.44 -4.80 -1.79
C SER A 127 4.97 -4.94 -1.65
N VAL A 128 5.64 -5.27 -2.75
CA VAL A 128 7.11 -5.34 -2.81
C VAL A 128 7.74 -4.02 -2.34
N ILE A 129 7.22 -2.88 -2.78
CA ILE A 129 7.74 -1.56 -2.38
C ILE A 129 7.54 -1.34 -0.89
N GLY A 130 6.34 -1.61 -0.37
CA GLY A 130 6.05 -1.50 1.05
C GLY A 130 6.95 -2.40 1.91
N ALA A 131 7.18 -3.64 1.47
CA ALA A 131 8.06 -4.59 2.13
C ALA A 131 9.52 -4.13 2.13
N VAL A 132 10.03 -3.61 1.02
CA VAL A 132 11.40 -3.07 0.93
C VAL A 132 11.57 -1.88 1.86
N ILE A 133 10.63 -0.93 1.88
CA ILE A 133 10.66 0.22 2.79
C ILE A 133 10.80 -0.27 4.24
N ARG A 134 9.90 -1.14 4.69
CA ARG A 134 9.91 -1.64 6.07
C ARG A 134 11.18 -2.42 6.40
N SER A 135 11.65 -3.27 5.49
CA SER A 135 12.86 -4.07 5.71
C SER A 135 14.09 -3.19 5.87
N VAL A 136 14.26 -2.18 5.02
CA VAL A 136 15.40 -1.27 5.09
C VAL A 136 15.35 -0.45 6.38
N VAL A 137 14.21 0.15 6.71
CA VAL A 137 14.04 0.91 7.97
C VAL A 137 14.34 0.04 9.19
N LYS A 138 13.76 -1.16 9.26
CA LYS A 138 13.98 -2.10 10.36
C LYS A 138 15.46 -2.45 10.52
N SER A 139 16.13 -2.81 9.42
CA SER A 139 17.56 -3.19 9.47
C SER A 139 18.45 -2.06 9.96
N THR A 140 18.16 -0.82 9.56
CA THR A 140 18.89 0.36 10.01
C THR A 140 18.64 0.65 11.48
N VAL A 141 17.40 0.55 11.97
CA VAL A 141 17.10 0.72 13.40
C VAL A 141 17.78 -0.35 14.25
N GLU A 142 17.81 -1.61 13.80
CA GLU A 142 18.52 -2.69 14.47
C GLU A 142 20.03 -2.43 14.53
N GLU A 143 20.65 -1.97 13.43
CA GLU A 143 22.06 -1.60 13.40
C GLU A 143 22.38 -0.44 14.36
N VAL A 144 21.55 0.60 14.37
CA VAL A 144 21.70 1.73 15.29
C VAL A 144 21.60 1.25 16.73
N GLY A 145 20.65 0.37 17.05
CA GLY A 145 20.53 -0.23 18.38
C GLY A 145 21.79 -0.99 18.81
N VAL A 146 22.37 -1.80 17.92
CA VAL A 146 23.63 -2.51 18.18
C VAL A 146 24.78 -1.53 18.42
N ARG A 147 24.90 -0.47 17.62
CA ARG A 147 25.92 0.57 17.80
C ARG A 147 25.83 1.23 19.18
N VAL A 148 24.62 1.56 19.64
CA VAL A 148 24.39 2.12 20.98
C VAL A 148 24.88 1.17 22.07
N VAL A 149 24.54 -0.13 21.99
CA VAL A 149 24.97 -1.14 22.97
C VAL A 149 26.50 -1.26 23.02
N LEU A 150 27.17 -1.13 21.87
CA LEU A 150 28.62 -1.19 21.75
C LEU A 150 29.33 0.12 22.16
N GLY A 151 28.58 1.17 22.54
CA GLY A 151 29.14 2.48 22.86
C GLY A 151 29.72 3.22 21.65
N ILE A 152 29.31 2.85 20.44
CA ILE A 152 29.72 3.50 19.18
C ILE A 152 28.84 4.73 18.98
N GLU A 153 29.46 5.86 18.59
CA GLU A 153 28.74 7.07 18.24
C GLU A 153 27.70 6.80 17.13
N VAL A 154 26.47 7.27 17.36
CA VAL A 154 25.35 7.11 16.45
C VAL A 154 24.97 8.45 15.83
N MET A 155 24.57 8.41 14.56
CA MET A 155 24.06 9.56 13.83
C MET A 155 22.78 10.09 14.47
N SER A 156 22.50 11.37 14.26
CA SER A 156 21.20 11.95 14.62
C SER A 156 20.06 11.29 13.81
N GLU A 157 18.83 11.34 14.36
CA GLU A 157 17.62 10.86 13.67
C GLU A 157 17.50 11.45 12.26
N GLU A 158 17.76 12.74 12.12
CA GLU A 158 17.69 13.48 10.86
C GLU A 158 18.66 12.93 9.81
N ASN A 159 19.90 12.66 10.20
CA ASN A 159 20.91 12.12 9.28
C ASN A 159 20.57 10.66 8.88
N ILE A 160 20.02 9.87 9.81
CA ILE A 160 19.57 8.49 9.51
C ILE A 160 18.39 8.52 8.52
N VAL A 161 17.42 9.40 8.74
CA VAL A 161 16.28 9.57 7.82
C VAL A 161 16.75 10.02 6.45
N GLU A 162 17.68 10.97 6.37
CA GLU A 162 18.26 11.41 5.10
C GLU A 162 18.93 10.26 4.35
N GLU A 163 19.81 9.49 5.01
CA GLU A 163 20.47 8.34 4.40
C GLU A 163 19.47 7.29 3.91
N LEU A 164 18.44 6.99 4.71
CA LEU A 164 17.38 6.06 4.35
C LEU A 164 16.60 6.54 3.11
N VAL A 165 16.25 7.82 3.05
CA VAL A 165 15.54 8.40 1.90
C VAL A 165 16.41 8.37 0.65
N GLU A 166 17.68 8.77 0.74
CA GLU A 166 18.62 8.66 -0.39
C GLU A 166 18.78 7.22 -0.88
N ARG A 167 18.94 6.27 0.05
CA ARG A 167 19.06 4.85 -0.27
C ARG A 167 17.81 4.34 -0.98
N LEU A 168 16.63 4.64 -0.48
CA LEU A 168 15.37 4.14 -1.02
C LEU A 168 14.99 4.83 -2.35
N VAL A 169 15.07 6.16 -2.41
CA VAL A 169 14.59 6.94 -3.56
C VAL A 169 15.65 7.06 -4.65
N ASP A 170 16.90 7.38 -4.31
CA ASP A 170 17.91 7.70 -5.33
C ASP A 170 18.68 6.46 -5.78
N ARG A 171 19.04 5.56 -4.84
CA ARG A 171 19.81 4.34 -5.15
C ARG A 171 18.93 3.18 -5.58
N LEU A 172 17.97 2.78 -4.74
CA LEU A 172 17.08 1.64 -5.00
C LEU A 172 15.91 2.00 -5.92
N LYS A 173 15.60 3.30 -6.07
CA LYS A 173 14.53 3.82 -6.92
C LYS A 173 13.20 3.12 -6.70
N ILE A 174 12.83 2.88 -5.44
CA ILE A 174 11.60 2.17 -5.08
C ILE A 174 10.34 3.02 -5.28
N VAL A 175 10.48 4.33 -5.42
CA VAL A 175 9.41 5.28 -5.78
C VAL A 175 9.99 6.38 -6.68
N PRO A 176 9.17 7.05 -7.52
CA PRO A 176 9.62 8.20 -8.30
C PRO A 176 10.16 9.37 -7.44
N PRO A 177 11.17 10.11 -7.91
CA PRO A 177 11.78 11.21 -7.15
C PRO A 177 10.83 12.35 -6.75
N VAL A 178 9.72 12.54 -7.47
CA VAL A 178 8.68 13.51 -7.10
C VAL A 178 8.15 13.28 -5.67
N PHE A 179 8.18 12.03 -5.19
CA PHE A 179 7.71 11.67 -3.85
C PHE A 179 8.80 11.76 -2.77
N LYS A 180 10.03 12.21 -3.09
CA LYS A 180 11.15 12.25 -2.13
C LYS A 180 10.78 13.01 -0.85
N GLY A 181 10.08 14.15 -0.97
CA GLY A 181 9.61 14.92 0.18
C GLY A 181 8.65 14.15 1.09
N GLU A 182 7.70 13.42 0.51
CA GLU A 182 6.76 12.58 1.26
C GLU A 182 7.47 11.39 1.93
N MET A 183 8.53 10.86 1.30
CA MET A 183 9.32 9.78 1.88
C MET A 183 10.02 10.18 3.18
N TYR A 184 10.51 11.42 3.33
CA TYR A 184 11.05 11.89 4.62
C TYR A 184 10.03 11.74 5.76
N ARG A 185 8.76 12.11 5.51
CA ARG A 185 7.68 11.98 6.49
C ARG A 185 7.41 10.52 6.82
N ILE A 186 7.30 9.66 5.81
CA ILE A 186 7.01 8.23 6.00
C ILE A 186 8.13 7.52 6.75
N ILE A 187 9.37 7.71 6.32
CA ILE A 187 10.53 7.04 6.90
C ILE A 187 10.73 7.48 8.36
N ARG A 188 10.58 8.77 8.66
CA ARG A 188 10.64 9.26 10.05
C ARG A 188 9.60 8.57 10.94
N ASN A 189 8.36 8.44 10.47
CA ASN A 189 7.29 7.79 11.23
C ASN A 189 7.58 6.30 11.46
N LEU A 190 7.95 5.57 10.40
CA LEU A 190 8.29 4.14 10.49
C LEU A 190 9.49 3.90 11.42
N MET A 191 10.51 4.76 11.36
CA MET A 191 11.67 4.65 12.23
C MET A 191 11.30 4.82 13.70
N ARG A 192 10.47 5.82 14.02
CA ARG A 192 9.96 6.04 15.39
C ARG A 192 9.11 4.88 15.89
N GLU A 193 8.33 4.25 15.02
CA GLU A 193 7.54 3.05 15.36
C GLU A 193 8.44 1.84 15.65
N GLU A 194 9.45 1.60 14.82
CA GLU A 194 10.40 0.50 15.04
C GLU A 194 11.26 0.73 16.30
N LEU A 195 11.69 1.96 16.58
CA LEU A 195 12.40 2.30 17.83
C LEU A 195 11.54 2.01 19.06
N LYS A 196 10.26 2.42 19.03
CA LYS A 196 9.30 2.09 20.11
C LYS A 196 9.10 0.58 20.27
N ARG A 197 9.12 -0.18 19.18
CA ARG A 197 8.99 -1.64 19.22
C ARG A 197 10.25 -2.29 19.79
N ALA A 198 11.43 -1.81 19.40
CA ALA A 198 12.71 -2.31 19.91
C ALA A 198 12.84 -2.05 21.42
N GLY A 199 12.51 -0.85 21.89
CA GLY A 199 12.54 -0.50 23.31
C GLY A 199 11.49 -1.20 24.18
N LYS A 200 10.44 -1.80 23.58
CA LYS A 200 9.44 -2.62 24.29
C LYS A 200 9.85 -4.09 24.43
N LYS A 201 10.92 -4.54 23.77
CA LYS A 201 11.44 -5.91 23.89
C LYS A 201 12.44 -6.09 25.02
N GLU A 202 12.87 -4.99 25.63
CA GLU A 202 13.48 -4.99 26.96
C GLU A 202 12.35 -4.84 27.97
N TYR A 203 12.35 -5.68 29.03
CA TYR A 203 11.35 -5.91 30.09
C TYR A 203 10.47 -7.17 29.94
#